data_AF-A0A8T2S8N5-F1
#
_entry.id   AF-A0A8T2S8N5-F1
#
_cell.length_a   1.000
_cell.length_b   1.000
_cell.length_c   1.000
_cell.angle_alpha   90.00
_cell.angle_beta   90.00
_cell.angle_gamma   90.00
#
_symmetry.space_group_name_H-M   'P 1'
#
loop_
_entity.id
_entity.type
_entity.pdbx_description
1 polymer ?
#
loop_
_entity_poly.entity_id
_entity_poly.type
_entity_poly.pdbx_seq_one_letter_code
_entity_poly.pdbx_strand_id
1 'polypeptide(L)' 'MQCKHVCLLHLLHIPDSKWTFLSMVFVMGLPQTHRGHVSIWIIVDRFI' A
#
# COMPACT_ATOMS: atom_id res chain seq x y z
N MET A 1 0.02 -4.27 -33.27
CA MET A 1 -0.92 -3.30 -32.67
C MET A 1 -1.92 -4.09 -31.84
N GLN A 2 -1.78 -4.18 -30.52
CA GLN A 2 -2.79 -4.84 -29.68
C GLN A 2 -3.29 -3.84 -28.64
N CYS A 3 -4.52 -3.39 -28.82
CA CYS A 3 -5.31 -2.70 -27.79
C CYS A 3 -5.62 -3.72 -26.70
N LYS A 4 -4.84 -3.74 -25.60
CA LYS A 4 -5.16 -4.52 -24.41
C LYS A 4 -6.07 -3.69 -23.51
N HIS A 5 -7.37 -3.72 -23.78
CA HIS A 5 -8.35 -3.44 -22.75
C HIS A 5 -8.39 -4.64 -21.80
N VAL A 6 -7.41 -4.71 -20.90
CA VAL A 6 -7.53 -5.47 -19.66
C VAL A 6 -7.06 -4.52 -18.58
N CYS A 7 -7.96 -4.13 -17.68
CA CYS A 7 -7.59 -3.51 -16.42
C CYS A 7 -6.93 -4.60 -15.56
N LEU A 8 -5.68 -4.94 -15.89
CA LEU A 8 -4.87 -5.87 -15.14
C LEU A 8 -4.41 -5.13 -13.90
N LEU A 9 -4.88 -5.53 -12.72
CA LEU A 9 -4.12 -5.30 -11.50
C LEU A 9 -2.75 -5.94 -11.74
N HIS A 10 -1.76 -5.12 -12.08
CA HIS A 10 -0.40 -5.56 -12.32
C HIS A 10 0.06 -6.31 -11.06
N LEU A 11 0.40 -7.59 -11.21
CA LEU A 11 0.91 -8.37 -10.09
C LEU A 11 2.19 -7.68 -9.60
N LEU A 12 2.16 -7.12 -8.39
CA LEU A 12 3.28 -6.37 -7.85
C LEU A 12 4.46 -7.32 -7.66
N HIS A 13 5.61 -6.94 -8.22
CA HIS A 13 6.86 -7.68 -8.05
C HIS A 13 7.16 -7.85 -6.55
N ILE A 14 7.43 -9.09 -6.15
CA ILE A 14 7.90 -9.43 -4.81
C ILE A 14 9.40 -9.10 -4.76
N PRO A 15 9.85 -8.27 -3.79
CA PRO A 15 11.27 -7.94 -3.67
C PRO A 15 12.11 -9.16 -3.22
N ASP A 16 13.38 -9.21 -3.63
CA ASP A 16 14.31 -10.30 -3.29
C ASP A 16 14.87 -10.23 -1.85
N SER A 17 14.68 -9.11 -1.16
CA SER A 17 15.10 -8.96 0.23
C SER A 17 14.17 -8.06 1.04
N LYS A 18 14.17 -8.28 2.36
CA LYS A 18 13.38 -7.47 3.31
C LYS A 18 13.67 -5.99 3.12
N TRP A 19 12.66 -5.15 3.28
CA TRP A 19 12.78 -3.69 3.25
C TRP A 19 13.20 -3.09 1.90
N THR A 20 13.38 -3.90 0.84
CA THR A 20 13.73 -3.37 -0.49
C THR A 20 12.53 -2.71 -1.17
N PHE A 21 11.32 -3.18 -0.85
CA PHE A 21 10.10 -2.57 -1.34
C PHE A 21 9.06 -2.46 -0.22
N LEU A 22 8.82 -1.22 0.21
CA LEU A 22 7.81 -0.87 1.20
C LEU A 22 6.57 -0.30 0.52
N SER A 23 5.39 -0.73 0.98
CA SER A 23 4.13 -0.07 0.67
C SER A 23 3.74 0.83 1.83
N MET A 24 3.35 2.06 1.51
CA MET A 24 2.90 3.05 2.49
C MET A 24 1.50 3.49 2.12
N VAL A 25 0.54 3.29 3.02
CA VAL A 25 -0.84 3.73 2.84
C VAL A 25 -1.31 4.54 4.03
N PHE A 26 -2.15 5.53 3.76
CA PHE A 26 -2.68 6.43 4.77
C PHE A 26 -4.19 6.28 4.85
N VAL A 27 -4.68 5.91 6.03
CA VAL A 27 -6.12 5.80 6.30
C VAL A 27 -6.55 7.08 7.01
N MET A 28 -7.52 7.79 6.43
CA MET A 28 -8.10 9.02 6.98
C MET A 28 -9.56 8.80 7.37
N GLY A 29 -10.15 9.76 8.09
CA GLY A 29 -11.57 9.74 8.44
C GLY A 29 -11.91 8.80 9.60
N LEU A 30 -10.92 8.47 10.44
CA LEU A 30 -11.15 7.68 11.63
C LEU A 30 -11.74 8.55 12.75
N PRO A 31 -12.53 7.96 13.66
CA PRO A 31 -12.95 8.64 14.87
C PRO A 31 -11.75 9.23 15.62
N GLN A 32 -11.89 10.46 16.08
CA GLN A 32 -10.82 11.17 16.75
C GLN A 32 -10.47 10.47 18.07
N THR A 33 -9.19 10.11 18.23
CA THR A 33 -8.68 9.61 19.51
C THR A 33 -8.71 10.72 20.56
N HIS A 34 -8.65 10.37 21.84
CA HIS A 34 -8.57 11.37 22.93
C HIS A 34 -7.39 12.37 22.77
N ARG A 35 -6.33 11.98 22.06
CA ARG A 35 -5.16 12.84 21.78
C ARG A 35 -5.25 13.60 20.45
N GLY A 36 -6.36 13.49 19.74
CA GLY A 36 -6.62 14.26 18.52
C GLY A 36 -6.21 13.59 17.21
N HIS A 37 -5.64 12.38 17.22
CA HIS A 37 -5.29 11.66 15.98
C HIS A 37 -6.54 11.15 15.26
N VAL A 38 -6.56 11.29 13.94
CA VAL A 38 -7.70 10.97 13.04
C VAL A 38 -7.30 10.09 11.85
N SER A 39 -6.05 9.63 11.85
CA SER A 39 -5.46 8.89 10.75
C SER A 39 -4.42 7.89 11.22
N ILE A 40 -4.19 6.88 10.38
CA ILE A 40 -3.19 5.83 10.60
C ILE A 40 -2.30 5.79 9.36
N TRP A 41 -0.99 5.74 9.59
CA TRP A 41 -0.02 5.44 8.55
C TRP A 41 0.41 3.98 8.66
N ILE A 42 0.13 3.21 7.62
CA ILE A 42 0.45 1.79 7.56
C ILE A 42 1.65 1.65 6.63
N ILE A 43 2.71 1.02 7.15
CA ILE A 43 3.92 0.67 6.40
C ILE A 43 3.98 -0.86 6.36
N VAL A 44 4.01 -1.43 5.16
CA VAL A 44 4.04 -2.88 4.95
C VAL A 44 5.27 -3.24 4.14
N ASP A 45 6.11 -4.12 4.67
CA ASP A 45 7.14 -4.80 3.88
C ASP A 45 6.49 -5.89 3.05
N ARG A 46 6.74 -5.90 1.74
CA ARG A 46 6.11 -6.86 0.81
C ARG A 46 6.94 -8.11 0.56
N PHE A 47 8.05 -8.26 1.28
CA PHE A 47 8.81 -9.50 1.28
C PHE A 47 7.98 -10.62 1.93
N ILE A 48 7.74 -11.71 1.20
CA ILE A 48 7.03 -12.91 1.69
C ILE A 48 8.01 -14.03 2.05
#